data_AF-K2B5R5-F1
#
_entry.id   AF-K2B5R5-F1
#
_cell.length_a   1.000
_cell.length_b   1.000
_cell.length_c   1.000
_cell.angle_alpha   90.00
_cell.angle_beta   90.00
_cell.angle_gamma   90.00
#
_symmetry.space_group_name_H-M   'P 1'
#
loop_
_entity.id
_entity.type
_entity.pdbx_description
1 polymer ?
#
loop_
_entity_poly.entity_id
_entity_poly.type
_entity_poly.pdbx_seq_one_letter_code
_entity_poly.pdbx_strand_id
1 'polypeptide(L)'
;MVKIQKPFSTSLSGFSLMSLAALLVFVSLQFSSGAALAGQDVVFDECHAQTAGNADWTTTGGFSDFADVFKDMGFNVIAAKKEITADALKNAAIVVLSEPNSVYSNSEKKVISEFVKAGGGLFAIADHKGADRNNDGIDAIGVLNQIIPEFGLSFEVNSINEFPIPINSSDDDMLDGAKTMGTWAGTTVTANSPEAKTLVPSRKQAGRFLMGYCAPKNAKGRIVAFGDSSIFDDGTGAPGNKLYDGFNRKDCSHITLTKNAISFLAKNADLINRSNNIAKNMNIGGEVSKHYDPAHPGHSHQAPDGTMYHQTGDFYPGSPASSNGQTQPHHPSPNYPNHPPAPPSYPSQPTYPSQPQYGQDVALYQQGFKYFGENNFFMAIDSFKRLTRNYKSSQYFEGGMYYLALCYKNTYNYGEAVKTLKTMINDLRHSPNRPSWFFTAGEVCEAGFQFANAAKWYESFLNEHAAHQKAPEALYKAGQAYEKGYTFKDATRAYRRLTASYPYSPFAQMSYERLSALSIYGF
;
A
#
# COMPACT_ATOMS: atom_id res chain seq x y z
N MET A 1 -30.87 -79.56 39.41
CA MET A 1 -31.92 -79.10 40.35
C MET A 1 -31.26 -78.18 41.39
N VAL A 2 -31.88 -77.06 41.77
CA VAL A 2 -31.68 -76.28 43.02
C VAL A 2 -30.22 -75.85 43.39
N LYS A 3 -29.77 -74.59 43.22
CA LYS A 3 -29.97 -73.31 44.00
C LYS A 3 -29.00 -73.11 45.20
N ILE A 4 -28.54 -71.84 45.41
CA ILE A 4 -28.13 -71.18 46.71
C ILE A 4 -26.73 -71.58 47.26
N GLN A 5 -25.82 -70.74 47.86
CA GLN A 5 -25.65 -69.29 48.21
C GLN A 5 -24.12 -68.97 48.22
N LYS A 6 -23.59 -67.80 47.79
CA LYS A 6 -23.16 -66.57 48.55
C LYS A 6 -22.31 -66.77 49.84
N PRO A 7 -21.42 -65.83 50.27
CA PRO A 7 -21.34 -64.40 49.89
C PRO A 7 -19.93 -63.83 49.55
N PHE A 8 -19.91 -62.52 49.20
CA PHE A 8 -18.74 -61.65 49.03
C PHE A 8 -18.17 -61.14 50.38
N SER A 9 -16.88 -60.80 50.41
CA SER A 9 -16.30 -59.82 51.35
C SER A 9 -15.51 -58.73 50.61
N THR A 10 -16.10 -57.54 50.59
CA THR A 10 -15.48 -56.25 50.97
C THR A 10 -13.96 -56.07 50.88
N SER A 11 -13.53 -55.14 50.03
CA SER A 11 -12.78 -53.96 50.52
C SER A 11 -13.18 -52.72 49.73
N LEU A 12 -13.46 -51.63 50.46
CA LEU A 12 -13.69 -50.29 49.92
C LEU A 12 -12.64 -49.39 50.57
N SER A 13 -11.83 -48.69 49.77
CA SER A 13 -11.14 -47.48 50.22
C SER A 13 -10.62 -46.67 49.02
N GLY A 14 -10.66 -45.35 49.14
CA GLY A 14 -9.69 -44.51 48.41
C GLY A 14 -10.13 -43.76 47.15
N PHE A 15 -11.41 -43.60 46.82
CA PHE A 15 -11.80 -42.53 45.87
C PHE A 15 -11.93 -41.18 46.59
N SER A 16 -10.85 -40.39 46.49
CA SER A 16 -10.76 -39.02 47.01
C SER A 16 -11.81 -38.09 46.36
N LEU A 17 -12.35 -37.14 47.15
CA LEU A 17 -13.27 -36.10 46.67
C LEU A 17 -12.69 -35.22 45.55
N MET A 18 -11.38 -35.29 45.26
CA MET A 18 -10.77 -34.53 44.15
C MET A 18 -11.25 -34.95 42.75
N SER A 19 -11.82 -36.15 42.56
CA SER A 19 -12.26 -36.58 41.21
C SER A 19 -13.55 -35.91 40.73
N LEU A 20 -14.41 -35.43 41.63
CA LEU A 20 -15.66 -34.75 41.25
C LEU A 20 -15.42 -33.28 40.85
N ALA A 21 -14.51 -32.59 41.55
CA ALA A 21 -14.11 -31.23 41.22
C ALA A 21 -13.38 -31.17 39.87
N ALA A 22 -12.50 -32.13 39.59
CA ALA A 22 -11.81 -32.23 38.30
C ALA A 22 -12.79 -32.44 37.13
N LEU A 23 -13.84 -33.23 37.31
CA LEU A 23 -14.84 -33.48 36.26
C LEU A 23 -15.72 -32.24 36.00
N LEU A 24 -16.10 -31.49 37.04
CA LEU A 24 -16.82 -30.21 36.88
C LEU A 24 -15.96 -29.13 36.21
N VAL A 25 -14.66 -29.05 36.54
CA VAL A 25 -13.74 -28.12 35.86
C VAL A 25 -13.55 -28.50 34.38
N PHE A 26 -13.38 -29.79 34.05
CA PHE A 26 -13.24 -30.23 32.66
C PHE A 26 -14.50 -30.01 31.81
N VAL A 27 -15.71 -30.18 32.37
CA VAL A 27 -16.96 -29.89 31.66
C VAL A 27 -17.17 -28.39 31.48
N SER A 28 -16.71 -27.55 32.43
CA SER A 28 -16.79 -26.08 32.30
C SER A 28 -15.84 -25.48 31.24
N LEU A 29 -14.82 -26.23 30.81
CA LEU A 29 -13.80 -25.78 29.85
C LEU A 29 -14.12 -26.12 28.37
N GLN A 30 -15.22 -26.82 28.08
CA GLN A 30 -15.64 -27.15 26.71
C GLN A 30 -16.81 -26.31 26.16
N PHE A 31 -17.27 -25.28 26.89
CA PHE A 31 -18.35 -24.39 26.43
C PHE A 31 -17.99 -22.89 26.37
N SER A 32 -16.73 -22.52 26.62
CA SER A 32 -16.31 -21.12 26.73
C SER A 32 -15.86 -20.44 25.43
N SER A 33 -15.82 -21.13 24.28
CA SER A 33 -15.45 -20.51 22.99
C SER A 33 -16.60 -19.76 22.28
N GLY A 34 -17.87 -20.00 22.67
CA GLY A 34 -19.03 -19.33 22.06
C GLY A 34 -19.57 -18.13 22.86
N ALA A 35 -19.19 -17.98 24.13
CA ALA A 35 -19.81 -17.02 25.05
C ALA A 35 -19.06 -15.68 25.17
N ALA A 36 -17.87 -15.55 24.56
CA ALA A 36 -17.00 -14.39 24.74
C ALA A 36 -17.07 -13.34 23.61
N LEU A 37 -17.62 -13.67 22.44
CA LEU A 37 -17.70 -12.73 21.30
C LEU A 37 -18.98 -11.89 21.29
N ALA A 38 -19.99 -12.29 22.08
CA ALA A 38 -21.32 -11.68 22.10
C ALA A 38 -21.26 -10.18 22.44
N GLY A 39 -21.56 -9.33 21.44
CA GLY A 39 -21.71 -7.88 21.61
C GLY A 39 -20.45 -7.03 21.42
N GLN A 40 -19.35 -7.58 20.87
CA GLN A 40 -18.30 -6.74 20.28
C GLN A 40 -18.69 -6.28 18.87
N ASP A 41 -18.18 -5.13 18.44
CA ASP A 41 -18.54 -4.54 17.15
C ASP A 41 -17.66 -5.08 16.00
N VAL A 42 -18.21 -5.11 14.80
CA VAL A 42 -17.48 -5.30 13.54
C VAL A 42 -17.77 -4.08 12.68
N VAL A 43 -16.73 -3.31 12.40
CA VAL A 43 -16.85 -2.04 11.69
C VAL A 43 -16.55 -2.24 10.21
N PHE A 44 -17.57 -2.12 9.37
CA PHE A 44 -17.44 -2.13 7.92
C PHE A 44 -17.14 -0.73 7.40
N ASP A 45 -16.16 -0.63 6.50
CA ASP A 45 -15.95 0.56 5.69
C ASP A 45 -17.11 0.75 4.71
N GLU A 46 -17.82 1.87 4.83
CA GLU A 46 -18.82 2.37 3.88
C GLU A 46 -18.57 3.86 3.57
N CYS A 47 -17.32 4.33 3.69
CA CYS A 47 -16.94 5.73 3.52
C CYS A 47 -15.93 6.00 2.39
N HIS A 48 -15.47 4.95 1.71
CA HIS A 48 -14.51 5.01 0.61
C HIS A 48 -15.15 4.54 -0.70
N ALA A 49 -16.29 5.13 -1.05
CA ALA A 49 -16.97 4.95 -2.33
C ALA A 49 -17.40 3.50 -2.66
N GLN A 50 -17.78 2.70 -1.65
CA GLN A 50 -18.30 1.33 -1.80
C GLN A 50 -19.50 1.19 -2.77
N THR A 51 -20.26 2.27 -2.99
CA THR A 51 -21.40 2.35 -3.92
C THR A 51 -21.05 2.95 -5.28
N ALA A 52 -19.76 3.04 -5.64
CA ALA A 52 -19.33 3.49 -6.97
C ALA A 52 -19.43 2.37 -8.02
N GLY A 53 -19.30 1.11 -7.59
CA GLY A 53 -19.55 -0.07 -8.42
C GLY A 53 -21.03 -0.47 -8.43
N ASN A 54 -21.37 -1.50 -9.23
CA ASN A 54 -22.76 -1.96 -9.37
C ASN A 54 -23.32 -2.63 -8.10
N ALA A 55 -22.49 -3.34 -7.34
CA ALA A 55 -22.93 -4.26 -6.28
C ALA A 55 -23.05 -3.63 -4.88
N ASP A 56 -22.79 -2.32 -4.73
CA ASP A 56 -22.93 -1.58 -3.47
C ASP A 56 -22.33 -2.31 -2.25
N TRP A 57 -20.99 -2.38 -2.17
CA TRP A 57 -20.18 -3.17 -1.23
C TRP A 57 -20.33 -2.77 0.26
N THR A 58 -21.55 -2.87 0.76
CA THR A 58 -22.07 -2.30 1.99
C THR A 58 -22.88 -3.35 2.73
N THR A 59 -23.05 -3.16 4.04
CA THR A 59 -23.79 -4.06 4.94
C THR A 59 -25.30 -4.16 4.63
N THR A 60 -25.79 -3.37 3.67
CA THR A 60 -27.18 -3.36 3.17
C THR A 60 -27.29 -3.45 1.64
N GLY A 61 -26.17 -3.67 0.95
CA GLY A 61 -26.08 -4.02 -0.48
C GLY A 61 -25.37 -5.36 -0.60
N GLY A 62 -24.56 -5.58 -1.63
CA GLY A 62 -24.03 -6.91 -1.99
C GLY A 62 -23.22 -7.65 -0.91
N PHE A 63 -22.86 -7.01 0.20
CA PHE A 63 -22.23 -7.63 1.37
C PHE A 63 -23.20 -7.88 2.53
N SER A 64 -24.52 -7.90 2.30
CA SER A 64 -25.52 -8.02 3.38
C SER A 64 -25.53 -9.40 4.04
N ASP A 65 -25.49 -10.49 3.26
CA ASP A 65 -25.35 -11.85 3.79
C ASP A 65 -23.96 -12.08 4.40
N PHE A 66 -22.92 -11.45 3.85
CA PHE A 66 -21.57 -11.46 4.42
C PHE A 66 -21.54 -10.78 5.81
N ALA A 67 -22.25 -9.67 5.96
CA ALA A 67 -22.48 -9.02 7.25
C ALA A 67 -23.33 -9.89 8.20
N ASP A 68 -24.33 -10.60 7.71
CA ASP A 68 -25.14 -11.52 8.52
C ASP A 68 -24.31 -12.67 9.10
N VAL A 69 -23.25 -13.14 8.41
CA VAL A 69 -22.33 -14.14 9.00
C VAL A 69 -21.63 -13.62 10.27
N PHE A 70 -21.33 -12.32 10.39
CA PHE A 70 -20.83 -11.76 11.64
C PHE A 70 -21.91 -11.70 12.74
N LYS A 71 -23.16 -11.40 12.37
CA LYS A 71 -24.31 -11.39 13.32
C LYS A 71 -24.59 -12.80 13.85
N ASP A 72 -24.58 -13.80 12.97
CA ASP A 72 -24.65 -15.24 13.30
C ASP A 72 -23.54 -15.68 14.27
N MET A 73 -22.37 -15.05 14.19
CA MET A 73 -21.23 -15.31 15.08
C MET A 73 -21.23 -14.43 16.35
N GLY A 74 -22.28 -13.65 16.59
CA GLY A 74 -22.53 -12.90 17.83
C GLY A 74 -22.00 -11.46 17.85
N PHE A 75 -21.51 -10.94 16.73
CA PHE A 75 -21.02 -9.56 16.64
C PHE A 75 -22.14 -8.56 16.30
N ASN A 76 -21.99 -7.31 16.75
CA ASN A 76 -22.79 -6.20 16.21
C ASN A 76 -22.15 -5.72 14.90
N VAL A 77 -22.91 -5.59 13.82
CA VAL A 77 -22.40 -4.98 12.58
C VAL A 77 -22.63 -3.47 12.59
N ILE A 78 -21.56 -2.70 12.40
CA ILE A 78 -21.56 -1.24 12.38
C ILE A 78 -21.00 -0.75 11.05
N ALA A 79 -21.67 0.19 10.39
CA ALA A 79 -21.22 0.81 9.15
C ALA A 79 -20.54 2.16 9.41
N ALA A 80 -19.26 2.30 9.04
CA ALA A 80 -18.55 3.57 9.05
C ALA A 80 -18.87 4.35 7.76
N LYS A 81 -19.90 5.21 7.81
CA LYS A 81 -20.42 5.95 6.65
C LYS A 81 -19.79 7.34 6.40
N LYS A 82 -18.73 7.71 7.13
CA LYS A 82 -18.05 9.02 6.94
C LYS A 82 -16.52 8.96 7.09
N GLU A 83 -16.01 8.33 8.15
CA GLU A 83 -14.58 8.20 8.44
C GLU A 83 -14.38 7.03 9.42
N ILE A 84 -13.30 6.27 9.28
CA ILE A 84 -12.90 5.21 10.22
C ILE A 84 -12.12 5.82 11.40
N THR A 85 -12.85 6.27 12.41
CA THR A 85 -12.29 6.96 13.59
C THR A 85 -11.96 6.00 14.74
N ALA A 86 -11.08 6.42 15.66
CA ALA A 86 -10.78 5.67 16.88
C ALA A 86 -12.02 5.44 17.75
N ASP A 87 -12.98 6.38 17.73
CA ASP A 87 -14.26 6.26 18.42
C ASP A 87 -15.18 5.21 17.79
N ALA A 88 -15.10 4.98 16.48
CA ALA A 88 -15.79 3.88 15.82
C ALA A 88 -15.16 2.52 16.15
N LEU A 89 -13.83 2.44 16.27
CA LEU A 89 -13.11 1.19 16.55
C LEU A 89 -12.98 0.82 18.04
N LYS A 90 -13.39 1.69 18.99
CA LYS A 90 -13.12 1.49 20.44
C LYS A 90 -13.71 0.20 21.05
N ASN A 91 -14.82 -0.28 20.49
CA ASN A 91 -15.53 -1.51 20.89
C ASN A 91 -15.38 -2.62 19.84
N ALA A 92 -14.63 -2.39 18.77
CA ALA A 92 -14.56 -3.31 17.64
C ALA A 92 -13.63 -4.49 17.94
N ALA A 93 -14.09 -5.69 17.58
CA ALA A 93 -13.23 -6.86 17.44
C ALA A 93 -12.48 -6.84 16.11
N ILE A 94 -13.19 -6.43 15.04
CA ILE A 94 -12.74 -6.52 13.65
C ILE A 94 -13.11 -5.24 12.90
N VAL A 95 -12.22 -4.79 12.01
CA VAL A 95 -12.54 -3.81 10.96
C VAL A 95 -12.50 -4.51 9.59
N VAL A 96 -13.49 -4.24 8.76
CA VAL A 96 -13.64 -4.79 7.40
C VAL A 96 -13.40 -3.66 6.40
N LEU A 97 -12.38 -3.80 5.56
CA LEU A 97 -12.09 -2.87 4.47
C LEU A 97 -12.70 -3.43 3.18
N SER A 98 -13.89 -2.96 2.87
CA SER A 98 -14.79 -3.44 1.82
C SER A 98 -14.48 -2.77 0.48
N GLU A 99 -13.68 -3.39 -0.40
CA GLU A 99 -13.30 -2.90 -1.75
C GLU A 99 -13.26 -1.35 -1.85
N PRO A 100 -12.37 -0.69 -1.09
CA PRO A 100 -12.37 0.76 -1.03
C PRO A 100 -11.96 1.35 -2.37
N ASN A 101 -12.83 2.20 -2.91
CA ASN A 101 -12.69 2.88 -4.19
C ASN A 101 -12.18 4.33 -4.04
N SER A 102 -11.81 4.76 -2.84
CA SER A 102 -11.11 6.03 -2.60
C SER A 102 -10.05 5.89 -1.51
N VAL A 103 -9.04 6.76 -1.54
CA VAL A 103 -7.89 6.70 -0.63
C VAL A 103 -8.25 7.07 0.81
N TYR A 104 -7.98 6.17 1.76
CA TYR A 104 -8.00 6.47 3.20
C TYR A 104 -7.17 7.71 3.56
N SER A 105 -7.70 8.56 4.43
CA SER A 105 -6.93 9.67 5.01
C SER A 105 -5.75 9.16 5.86
N ASN A 106 -4.81 10.06 6.16
CA ASN A 106 -3.67 9.71 7.03
C ASN A 106 -4.11 9.44 8.49
N SER A 107 -5.22 10.04 8.95
CA SER A 107 -5.83 9.73 10.25
C SER A 107 -6.36 8.31 10.27
N GLU A 108 -7.12 7.91 9.26
CA GLU A 108 -7.71 6.57 9.17
C GLU A 108 -6.66 5.47 9.04
N LYS A 109 -5.67 5.64 8.16
CA LYS A 109 -4.52 4.71 8.04
C LYS A 109 -3.85 4.49 9.39
N LYS A 110 -3.61 5.57 10.16
CA LYS A 110 -3.02 5.51 11.49
C LYS A 110 -3.94 4.77 12.48
N VAL A 111 -5.23 5.10 12.50
CA VAL A 111 -6.22 4.48 13.40
C VAL A 111 -6.39 2.98 13.12
N ILE A 112 -6.52 2.58 11.85
CA ILE A 112 -6.59 1.17 11.43
C ILE A 112 -5.30 0.44 11.83
N SER A 113 -4.13 1.06 11.60
CA SER A 113 -2.83 0.49 11.96
C SER A 113 -2.69 0.27 13.47
N GLU A 114 -3.05 1.27 14.28
CA GLU A 114 -3.01 1.21 15.74
C GLU A 114 -4.03 0.21 16.31
N PHE A 115 -5.20 0.08 15.69
CA PHE A 115 -6.21 -0.93 16.05
C PHE A 115 -5.69 -2.36 15.90
N VAL A 116 -5.10 -2.70 14.75
CA VAL A 116 -4.49 -4.02 14.53
C VAL A 116 -3.30 -4.23 15.47
N LYS A 117 -2.44 -3.22 15.67
CA LYS A 117 -1.33 -3.31 16.64
C LYS A 117 -1.82 -3.56 18.07
N ALA A 118 -2.94 -2.97 18.47
CA ALA A 118 -3.52 -3.11 19.80
C ALA A 118 -4.13 -4.50 20.06
N GLY A 119 -4.61 -5.20 19.03
CA GLY A 119 -5.22 -6.53 19.15
C GLY A 119 -6.36 -6.83 18.18
N GLY A 120 -6.86 -5.82 17.45
CA GLY A 120 -7.98 -5.95 16.53
C GLY A 120 -7.70 -6.82 15.31
N GLY A 121 -8.77 -7.39 14.75
CA GLY A 121 -8.73 -8.11 13.47
C GLY A 121 -8.93 -7.18 12.28
N LEU A 122 -8.20 -7.41 11.19
CA LEU A 122 -8.38 -6.71 9.92
C LEU A 122 -8.80 -7.70 8.84
N PHE A 123 -10.00 -7.52 8.29
CA PHE A 123 -10.51 -8.26 7.14
C PHE A 123 -10.42 -7.34 5.92
N ALA A 124 -9.60 -7.67 4.93
CA ALA A 124 -9.42 -6.86 3.73
C ALA A 124 -9.96 -7.56 2.49
N ILE A 125 -10.77 -6.86 1.70
CA ILE A 125 -11.40 -7.36 0.47
C ILE A 125 -11.00 -6.44 -0.67
N ALA A 126 -10.24 -6.97 -1.63
CA ALA A 126 -9.85 -6.28 -2.86
C ALA A 126 -10.67 -6.77 -4.07
N ASP A 127 -10.35 -6.25 -5.24
CA ASP A 127 -10.90 -6.64 -6.55
C ASP A 127 -9.80 -6.55 -7.63
N HIS A 128 -10.10 -6.81 -8.91
CA HIS A 128 -9.12 -6.73 -10.00
C HIS A 128 -8.41 -5.39 -10.13
N LYS A 129 -7.23 -5.46 -10.76
CA LYS A 129 -6.59 -4.32 -11.43
C LYS A 129 -7.61 -3.56 -12.29
N GLY A 130 -7.71 -2.25 -12.07
CA GLY A 130 -8.62 -1.38 -12.79
C GLY A 130 -10.06 -1.43 -12.29
N ALA A 131 -10.32 -1.98 -11.10
CA ALA A 131 -11.56 -1.76 -10.35
C ALA A 131 -11.60 -0.36 -9.70
N ASP A 132 -11.27 0.66 -10.49
CA ASP A 132 -11.46 2.08 -10.17
C ASP A 132 -12.86 2.45 -10.68
N ARG A 133 -13.86 2.39 -9.80
CA ARG A 133 -15.28 2.53 -10.16
C ARG A 133 -15.72 4.00 -10.22
N ASN A 134 -15.09 4.87 -9.43
CA ASN A 134 -15.41 6.31 -9.39
C ASN A 134 -14.55 7.16 -10.35
N ASN A 135 -13.49 6.59 -10.94
CA ASN A 135 -12.50 7.24 -11.80
C ASN A 135 -11.65 8.30 -11.06
N ASP A 136 -11.38 8.11 -9.76
CA ASP A 136 -10.45 8.96 -8.99
C ASP A 136 -8.96 8.62 -9.24
N GLY A 137 -8.71 7.52 -9.94
CA GLY A 137 -7.41 7.08 -10.43
C GLY A 137 -6.80 5.92 -9.64
N ILE A 138 -7.44 5.46 -8.56
CA ILE A 138 -6.98 4.32 -7.76
C ILE A 138 -8.03 3.20 -7.70
N ASP A 139 -7.58 1.95 -7.75
CA ASP A 139 -8.42 0.77 -7.49
C ASP A 139 -8.22 0.25 -6.06
N ALA A 140 -9.07 -0.67 -5.61
CA ALA A 140 -8.97 -1.25 -4.26
C ALA A 140 -7.61 -1.89 -3.96
N ILE A 141 -6.91 -2.43 -4.96
CA ILE A 141 -5.51 -2.92 -4.80
C ILE A 141 -4.61 -1.77 -4.38
N GLY A 142 -4.66 -0.64 -5.10
CA GLY A 142 -3.88 0.55 -4.82
C GLY A 142 -4.23 1.20 -3.48
N VAL A 143 -5.50 1.18 -3.06
CA VAL A 143 -5.93 1.73 -1.75
C VAL A 143 -5.47 0.83 -0.60
N LEU A 144 -5.71 -0.48 -0.69
CA LEU A 144 -5.40 -1.42 0.37
C LEU A 144 -3.88 -1.62 0.54
N ASN A 145 -3.10 -1.61 -0.54
CA ASN A 145 -1.63 -1.69 -0.44
C ASN A 145 -0.96 -0.50 0.27
N GLN A 146 -1.72 0.52 0.70
CA GLN A 146 -1.21 1.59 1.57
C GLN A 146 -1.21 1.20 3.07
N ILE A 147 -1.88 0.10 3.44
CA ILE A 147 -2.03 -0.38 4.83
C ILE A 147 -1.56 -1.84 4.96
N ILE A 148 -2.10 -2.74 4.12
CA ILE A 148 -1.94 -4.20 4.24
C ILE A 148 -0.46 -4.69 4.30
N PRO A 149 0.52 -4.07 3.58
CA PRO A 149 1.94 -4.47 3.67
C PRO A 149 2.56 -4.36 5.06
N GLU A 150 2.06 -3.48 5.92
CA GLU A 150 2.53 -3.35 7.31
C GLU A 150 2.31 -4.65 8.11
N PHE A 151 1.31 -5.45 7.72
CA PHE A 151 0.90 -6.69 8.40
C PHE A 151 1.34 -7.95 7.64
N GLY A 152 2.26 -7.81 6.67
CA GLY A 152 2.93 -8.94 6.02
C GLY A 152 2.20 -9.54 4.82
N LEU A 153 1.16 -8.89 4.28
CA LEU A 153 0.44 -9.31 3.06
C LEU A 153 0.44 -8.20 2.00
N SER A 154 0.20 -8.53 0.75
CA SER A 154 -0.08 -7.57 -0.33
C SER A 154 -1.07 -8.12 -1.33
N PHE A 155 -1.78 -7.23 -2.01
CA PHE A 155 -2.52 -7.53 -3.23
C PHE A 155 -1.66 -7.26 -4.47
N GLU A 156 -1.79 -8.08 -5.51
CA GLU A 156 -1.04 -7.91 -6.75
C GLU A 156 -1.79 -7.09 -7.81
N VAL A 157 -1.06 -6.43 -8.70
CA VAL A 157 -1.67 -5.63 -9.78
C VAL A 157 -2.01 -6.53 -10.98
N ASN A 158 -2.96 -7.45 -10.77
CA ASN A 158 -3.43 -8.43 -11.75
C ASN A 158 -4.97 -8.60 -11.73
N SER A 159 -5.45 -9.54 -12.55
CA SER A 159 -6.86 -9.93 -12.63
C SER A 159 -6.92 -11.43 -12.87
N ILE A 160 -7.81 -12.15 -12.20
CA ILE A 160 -8.02 -13.59 -12.36
C ILE A 160 -9.50 -13.97 -12.35
N ASN A 161 -9.86 -14.94 -13.19
CA ASN A 161 -11.18 -15.55 -13.23
C ASN A 161 -10.99 -17.05 -13.20
N GLU A 162 -11.38 -17.73 -12.13
CA GLU A 162 -11.22 -19.17 -11.97
C GLU A 162 -12.34 -19.77 -11.13
N PHE A 163 -13.09 -20.71 -11.71
CA PHE A 163 -14.09 -21.51 -11.04
C PHE A 163 -14.24 -22.86 -11.78
N PRO A 164 -14.46 -23.98 -11.07
CA PRO A 164 -14.23 -24.16 -9.64
C PRO A 164 -12.73 -24.11 -9.31
N ILE A 165 -12.39 -23.89 -8.04
CA ILE A 165 -11.03 -24.04 -7.51
C ILE A 165 -11.11 -25.03 -6.34
N PRO A 166 -10.63 -26.27 -6.52
CA PRO A 166 -10.60 -27.24 -5.44
C PRO A 166 -9.76 -26.75 -4.26
N ILE A 167 -10.27 -26.96 -3.05
CA ILE A 167 -9.56 -26.70 -1.79
C ILE A 167 -9.30 -28.05 -1.13
N ASN A 168 -8.08 -28.25 -0.64
CA ASN A 168 -7.76 -29.33 0.28
C ASN A 168 -7.86 -28.79 1.71
N SER A 169 -8.90 -29.15 2.46
CA SER A 169 -9.14 -28.66 3.82
C SER A 169 -8.07 -29.09 4.84
N SER A 170 -7.19 -30.02 4.47
CA SER A 170 -6.08 -30.48 5.32
C SER A 170 -4.78 -29.67 5.17
N ASP A 171 -4.71 -28.71 4.24
CA ASP A 171 -3.51 -27.88 4.04
C ASP A 171 -3.30 -26.83 5.14
N ASP A 172 -4.39 -26.30 5.74
CA ASP A 172 -4.34 -25.28 6.81
C ASP A 172 -5.68 -25.21 7.59
N ASP A 173 -5.64 -24.92 8.89
CA ASP A 173 -6.84 -24.72 9.74
C ASP A 173 -7.83 -23.69 9.15
N MET A 174 -7.34 -22.67 8.44
CA MET A 174 -8.16 -21.67 7.75
C MET A 174 -9.07 -22.28 6.66
N LEU A 175 -8.73 -23.47 6.16
CA LEU A 175 -9.43 -24.17 5.09
C LEU A 175 -10.33 -25.31 5.62
N ASP A 176 -10.46 -25.49 6.94
CA ASP A 176 -11.28 -26.57 7.49
C ASP A 176 -12.73 -26.52 6.98
N GLY A 177 -13.29 -27.68 6.65
CA GLY A 177 -14.60 -27.86 6.03
C GLY A 177 -14.76 -27.30 4.60
N ALA A 178 -13.82 -26.52 4.06
CA ALA A 178 -13.92 -25.92 2.73
C ALA A 178 -13.52 -26.92 1.62
N LYS A 179 -14.21 -26.87 0.48
CA LYS A 179 -14.03 -27.82 -0.64
C LYS A 179 -13.76 -27.14 -1.98
N THR A 180 -14.37 -25.98 -2.21
CA THR A 180 -14.30 -25.27 -3.48
C THR A 180 -14.37 -23.76 -3.26
N MET A 181 -13.63 -22.98 -4.05
CA MET A 181 -13.77 -21.53 -4.17
C MET A 181 -14.00 -21.14 -5.64
N GLY A 182 -14.54 -19.95 -5.87
CA GLY A 182 -14.53 -19.28 -7.16
C GLY A 182 -13.82 -17.92 -7.06
N THR A 183 -13.47 -17.34 -8.21
CA THR A 183 -13.11 -15.93 -8.35
C THR A 183 -13.57 -15.41 -9.70
N TRP A 184 -14.17 -14.22 -9.72
CA TRP A 184 -14.74 -13.59 -10.90
C TRP A 184 -14.20 -12.16 -11.06
N ALA A 185 -12.96 -12.09 -11.53
CA ALA A 185 -12.14 -10.89 -11.64
C ALA A 185 -11.53 -10.42 -10.30
N GLY A 186 -11.08 -11.33 -9.45
CA GLY A 186 -10.22 -10.97 -8.32
C GLY A 186 -8.79 -10.59 -8.70
N THR A 187 -8.04 -10.05 -7.74
CA THR A 187 -6.58 -10.02 -7.63
C THR A 187 -6.05 -11.26 -6.89
N THR A 188 -4.73 -11.42 -6.79
CA THR A 188 -4.04 -12.45 -6.00
C THR A 188 -3.30 -11.86 -4.81
N VAL A 189 -3.19 -12.64 -3.73
CA VAL A 189 -2.54 -12.25 -2.46
C VAL A 189 -1.10 -12.80 -2.41
N THR A 190 -0.17 -11.98 -1.92
CA THR A 190 1.24 -12.33 -1.69
C THR A 190 1.60 -12.20 -0.21
N ALA A 191 2.43 -13.12 0.29
CA ALA A 191 3.05 -13.03 1.61
C ALA A 191 4.37 -12.23 1.55
N ASN A 192 4.45 -11.16 2.34
CA ASN A 192 5.60 -10.26 2.45
C ASN A 192 6.41 -10.49 3.74
N SER A 193 5.97 -11.38 4.63
CA SER A 193 6.67 -11.70 5.88
C SER A 193 6.66 -13.21 6.17
N PRO A 194 7.60 -13.72 7.00
CA PRO A 194 7.63 -15.14 7.40
C PRO A 194 6.42 -15.60 8.22
N GLU A 195 5.67 -14.67 8.81
CA GLU A 195 4.46 -14.94 9.61
C GLU A 195 3.19 -15.04 8.76
N ALA A 196 3.26 -14.60 7.50
CA ALA A 196 2.14 -14.61 6.58
C ALA A 196 2.05 -15.92 5.80
N LYS A 197 0.82 -16.41 5.61
CA LYS A 197 0.51 -17.53 4.72
C LYS A 197 -0.39 -17.07 3.59
N THR A 198 -0.23 -17.70 2.43
CA THR A 198 -1.09 -17.56 1.27
C THR A 198 -1.70 -18.92 0.94
N LEU A 199 -2.99 -18.94 0.62
CA LEU A 199 -3.81 -20.15 0.51
C LEU A 199 -4.67 -20.10 -0.75
N VAL A 200 -5.25 -21.25 -1.10
CA VAL A 200 -6.06 -21.44 -2.31
C VAL A 200 -5.24 -21.05 -3.56
N PRO A 201 -4.26 -21.89 -3.96
CA PRO A 201 -3.44 -21.62 -5.12
C PRO A 201 -4.29 -21.64 -6.41
N SER A 202 -4.05 -20.68 -7.29
CA SER A 202 -4.64 -20.70 -8.62
C SER A 202 -4.07 -21.84 -9.46
N ARG A 203 -4.94 -22.52 -10.22
CA ARG A 203 -4.54 -23.53 -11.21
C ARG A 203 -4.25 -22.90 -12.57
N LYS A 204 -4.69 -21.65 -12.80
CA LYS A 204 -4.41 -20.85 -14.00
C LYS A 204 -3.12 -20.03 -13.91
N GLN A 205 -2.69 -19.61 -12.71
CA GLN A 205 -1.48 -18.81 -12.50
C GLN A 205 -0.62 -19.44 -11.39
N ALA A 206 0.41 -20.19 -11.80
CA ALA A 206 1.30 -20.87 -10.85
C ALA A 206 2.00 -19.87 -9.91
N GLY A 207 2.07 -20.23 -8.62
CA GLY A 207 2.64 -19.37 -7.58
C GLY A 207 1.75 -18.20 -7.15
N ARG A 208 0.48 -18.17 -7.57
CA ARG A 208 -0.52 -17.19 -7.16
C ARG A 208 -1.57 -17.81 -6.25
N PHE A 209 -2.11 -17.01 -5.33
CA PHE A 209 -3.02 -17.44 -4.27
C PHE A 209 -4.17 -16.45 -4.14
N LEU A 210 -5.36 -16.90 -3.77
CA LEU A 210 -6.56 -16.04 -3.76
C LEU A 210 -6.88 -15.42 -2.40
N MET A 211 -6.33 -16.00 -1.33
CA MET A 211 -6.46 -15.46 0.01
C MET A 211 -5.13 -15.59 0.78
N GLY A 212 -4.99 -14.81 1.83
CA GLY A 212 -3.87 -14.94 2.75
C GLY A 212 -4.25 -14.48 4.15
N TYR A 213 -3.46 -14.90 5.14
CA TYR A 213 -3.60 -14.44 6.52
C TYR A 213 -2.24 -14.22 7.15
N CYS A 214 -2.19 -13.40 8.20
CA CYS A 214 -0.99 -13.20 8.99
C CYS A 214 -1.33 -12.93 10.47
N ALA A 215 -0.43 -13.38 11.35
CA ALA A 215 -0.36 -12.96 12.75
C ALA A 215 1.02 -12.32 12.96
N PRO A 216 1.22 -11.06 12.54
CA PRO A 216 2.56 -10.50 12.35
C PRO A 216 3.18 -10.09 13.69
N LYS A 217 4.51 -10.27 13.82
CA LYS A 217 5.25 -9.99 15.08
C LYS A 217 5.17 -8.54 15.57
N ASN A 218 4.87 -7.58 14.70
CA ASN A 218 4.75 -6.16 15.01
C ASN A 218 3.36 -5.75 15.54
N ALA A 219 2.39 -6.67 15.59
CA ALA A 219 1.04 -6.41 16.06
C ALA A 219 0.57 -7.49 17.05
N LYS A 220 -0.37 -7.12 17.93
CA LYS A 220 -1.13 -8.11 18.72
C LYS A 220 -2.34 -8.66 17.96
N GLY A 221 -2.81 -7.95 16.95
CA GLY A 221 -3.93 -8.32 16.11
C GLY A 221 -3.56 -9.31 15.01
N ARG A 222 -4.49 -9.48 14.08
CA ARG A 222 -4.43 -10.47 13.00
C ARG A 222 -5.03 -9.88 11.74
N ILE A 223 -4.63 -10.41 10.59
CA ILE A 223 -5.13 -9.96 9.29
C ILE A 223 -5.52 -11.14 8.41
N VAL A 224 -6.60 -10.99 7.66
CA VAL A 224 -7.00 -11.85 6.54
C VAL A 224 -7.25 -10.97 5.32
N ALA A 225 -6.80 -11.41 4.16
CA ALA A 225 -6.95 -10.73 2.88
C ALA A 225 -7.57 -11.67 1.86
N PHE A 226 -8.62 -11.21 1.17
CA PHE A 226 -9.22 -11.88 0.01
C PHE A 226 -9.11 -10.97 -1.20
N GLY A 227 -8.67 -11.52 -2.33
CA GLY A 227 -8.42 -10.76 -3.55
C GLY A 227 -9.66 -10.41 -4.36
N ASP A 228 -10.85 -10.76 -3.92
CA ASP A 228 -12.06 -10.68 -4.74
C ASP A 228 -13.27 -10.31 -3.87
N SER A 229 -14.04 -9.31 -4.30
CA SER A 229 -15.29 -8.88 -3.68
C SER A 229 -16.48 -9.74 -4.13
N SER A 230 -16.46 -10.24 -5.36
CA SER A 230 -17.55 -11.04 -5.94
C SER A 230 -17.76 -12.39 -5.25
N ILE A 231 -16.80 -12.87 -4.45
CA ILE A 231 -17.00 -14.06 -3.60
C ILE A 231 -17.91 -13.78 -2.40
N PHE A 232 -18.10 -12.50 -2.06
CA PHE A 232 -18.95 -11.99 -0.99
C PHE A 232 -20.23 -11.32 -1.51
N ASP A 233 -20.38 -11.11 -2.82
CA ASP A 233 -21.60 -10.63 -3.47
C ASP A 233 -22.75 -11.63 -3.23
N ASP A 234 -23.83 -11.18 -2.60
CA ASP A 234 -25.08 -11.93 -2.39
C ASP A 234 -26.13 -11.67 -3.49
N GLY A 235 -25.82 -10.80 -4.46
CA GLY A 235 -26.71 -10.39 -5.54
C GLY A 235 -27.67 -9.26 -5.20
N THR A 236 -27.55 -8.64 -4.01
CA THR A 236 -28.33 -7.46 -3.61
C THR A 236 -27.60 -6.15 -3.91
N GLY A 237 -28.35 -5.06 -4.13
CA GLY A 237 -27.80 -3.76 -4.51
C GLY A 237 -28.85 -2.90 -5.24
N ALA A 238 -28.42 -1.78 -5.83
CA ALA A 238 -29.34 -0.83 -6.46
C ALA A 238 -30.19 -1.45 -7.61
N PRO A 239 -31.50 -1.12 -7.71
CA PRO A 239 -32.39 -1.65 -8.74
C PRO A 239 -31.91 -1.36 -10.17
N GLY A 240 -31.89 -2.40 -11.01
CA GLY A 240 -31.47 -2.31 -12.41
C GLY A 240 -30.02 -2.72 -12.67
N ASN A 241 -29.21 -2.87 -11.62
CA ASN A 241 -27.85 -3.38 -11.74
C ASN A 241 -27.84 -4.89 -12.03
N LYS A 242 -26.82 -5.35 -12.76
CA LYS A 242 -26.61 -6.77 -13.08
C LYS A 242 -25.66 -7.39 -12.05
N LEU A 243 -26.23 -8.03 -11.05
CA LEU A 243 -25.54 -8.56 -9.87
C LEU A 243 -25.46 -10.09 -9.91
N TYR A 244 -24.57 -10.67 -9.10
CA TYR A 244 -24.30 -12.09 -9.11
C TYR A 244 -24.04 -12.63 -7.71
N ASP A 245 -24.96 -13.45 -7.19
CA ASP A 245 -24.74 -14.20 -5.95
C ASP A 245 -23.55 -15.17 -6.11
N GLY A 246 -22.40 -14.72 -5.60
CA GLY A 246 -21.17 -15.48 -5.43
C GLY A 246 -21.06 -16.09 -4.04
N PHE A 247 -21.66 -15.48 -3.02
CA PHE A 247 -21.51 -15.84 -1.61
C PHE A 247 -22.29 -17.10 -1.22
N ASN A 248 -23.56 -17.20 -1.61
CA ASN A 248 -24.45 -18.29 -1.22
C ASN A 248 -24.40 -19.52 -2.13
N ARG A 249 -23.54 -19.48 -3.16
CA ARG A 249 -23.31 -20.55 -4.12
C ARG A 249 -23.06 -21.90 -3.45
N LYS A 250 -23.97 -22.86 -3.70
CA LYS A 250 -23.91 -24.21 -3.09
C LYS A 250 -22.77 -25.09 -3.62
N ASP A 251 -22.09 -24.66 -4.68
CA ASP A 251 -20.90 -25.30 -5.24
C ASP A 251 -19.57 -24.62 -4.81
N CYS A 252 -19.65 -23.58 -3.97
CA CYS A 252 -18.52 -22.91 -3.33
C CYS A 252 -18.57 -23.05 -1.80
N SER A 253 -17.49 -22.65 -1.12
CA SER A 253 -17.32 -22.70 0.34
C SER A 253 -17.07 -21.31 0.93
N HIS A 254 -17.53 -20.24 0.28
CA HIS A 254 -17.22 -18.85 0.67
C HIS A 254 -17.73 -18.50 2.08
N ILE A 255 -18.93 -18.95 2.46
CA ILE A 255 -19.45 -18.83 3.83
C ILE A 255 -18.55 -19.58 4.84
N THR A 256 -18.06 -20.78 4.51
CA THR A 256 -17.15 -21.54 5.39
C THR A 256 -15.82 -20.83 5.57
N LEU A 257 -15.19 -20.40 4.47
CA LEU A 257 -13.93 -19.63 4.49
C LEU A 257 -14.10 -18.32 5.27
N THR A 258 -15.26 -17.68 5.17
CA THR A 258 -15.61 -16.49 5.96
C THR A 258 -15.67 -16.81 7.45
N LYS A 259 -16.40 -17.85 7.87
CA LYS A 259 -16.50 -18.26 9.28
C LYS A 259 -15.12 -18.62 9.87
N ASN A 260 -14.26 -19.26 9.08
CA ASN A 260 -12.87 -19.57 9.46
C ASN A 260 -12.03 -18.29 9.60
N ALA A 261 -12.13 -17.36 8.65
CA ALA A 261 -11.43 -16.07 8.69
C ALA A 261 -11.86 -15.23 9.91
N ILE A 262 -13.15 -15.12 10.18
CA ILE A 262 -13.69 -14.41 11.35
C ILE A 262 -13.19 -15.07 12.64
N SER A 263 -13.23 -16.40 12.73
CA SER A 263 -12.72 -17.15 13.90
C SER A 263 -11.23 -16.94 14.12
N PHE A 264 -10.44 -16.87 13.04
CA PHE A 264 -9.01 -16.57 13.11
C PHE A 264 -8.77 -15.14 13.62
N LEU A 265 -9.46 -14.14 13.07
CA LEU A 265 -9.34 -12.73 13.47
C LEU A 265 -9.77 -12.51 14.92
N ALA A 266 -10.90 -13.07 15.31
CA ALA A 266 -11.50 -12.94 16.65
C ALA A 266 -10.72 -13.68 17.75
N LYS A 267 -9.72 -14.51 17.41
CA LYS A 267 -8.95 -15.32 18.37
C LYS A 267 -8.22 -14.52 19.46
N ASN A 268 -8.06 -13.21 19.27
CA ASN A 268 -7.45 -12.30 20.26
C ASN A 268 -8.49 -11.36 20.94
N ALA A 269 -9.77 -11.41 20.56
CA ALA A 269 -10.85 -10.63 21.18
C ALA A 269 -11.10 -10.99 22.66
N ASP A 270 -10.77 -12.22 23.07
CA ASP A 270 -10.77 -12.65 24.47
C ASP A 270 -9.78 -11.86 25.35
N LEU A 271 -8.72 -11.28 24.76
CA LEU A 271 -7.79 -10.40 25.46
C LEU A 271 -8.36 -8.97 25.60
N ILE A 272 -9.21 -8.55 24.64
CA ILE A 272 -9.93 -7.28 24.69
C ILE A 272 -10.94 -7.30 25.86
N ASN A 273 -11.71 -8.39 26.01
CA ASN A 273 -12.66 -8.56 27.13
C ASN A 273 -12.03 -8.52 28.53
N ARG A 274 -10.75 -8.89 28.68
CA ARG A 274 -10.06 -8.87 29.97
C ARG A 274 -9.44 -7.51 30.31
N SER A 275 -9.50 -6.54 29.40
CA SER A 275 -8.96 -5.22 29.64
C SER A 275 -9.72 -4.13 28.87
N ASN A 276 -10.57 -3.39 29.60
CA ASN A 276 -11.29 -2.17 29.17
C ASN A 276 -10.36 -0.99 28.83
N ASN A 277 -9.30 -1.24 28.06
CA ASN A 277 -8.11 -0.39 27.95
C ASN A 277 -7.61 -0.22 26.50
N ILE A 278 -8.42 -0.44 25.45
CA ILE A 278 -8.00 -0.02 24.09
C ILE A 278 -7.79 1.51 24.09
N ALA A 279 -8.76 2.29 24.60
CA ALA A 279 -8.64 3.74 24.74
C ALA A 279 -7.56 4.24 25.73
N LYS A 280 -6.99 3.34 26.55
CA LYS A 280 -5.89 3.64 27.50
C LYS A 280 -4.51 3.20 26.99
N ASN A 281 -4.46 2.26 26.03
CA ASN A 281 -3.25 1.75 25.41
C ASN A 281 -2.98 2.39 24.04
N MET A 282 -4.04 2.83 23.33
CA MET A 282 -3.91 3.97 22.42
C MET A 282 -3.53 5.18 23.28
N ASN A 283 -2.54 5.96 22.85
CA ASN A 283 -2.06 7.12 23.61
C ASN A 283 -3.01 8.32 23.45
N ILE A 284 -4.25 8.17 23.91
CA ILE A 284 -5.31 9.20 23.91
C ILE A 284 -5.13 10.11 25.13
N GLY A 285 -3.90 10.62 25.30
CA GLY A 285 -3.58 11.75 26.17
C GLY A 285 -3.76 13.02 25.35
N GLY A 286 -4.77 13.82 25.68
CA GLY A 286 -5.23 14.86 24.77
C GLY A 286 -4.30 16.07 24.67
N GLU A 287 -4.06 16.51 23.43
CA GLU A 287 -4.06 17.94 23.11
C GLU A 287 -5.22 18.22 22.17
N VAL A 288 -6.26 18.87 22.69
CA VAL A 288 -7.34 19.41 21.86
C VAL A 288 -6.80 20.68 21.21
N SER A 289 -6.17 20.55 20.05
CA SER A 289 -5.73 21.71 19.27
C SER A 289 -6.93 22.51 18.79
N LYS A 290 -7.34 23.47 19.62
CA LYS A 290 -8.25 24.54 19.24
C LYS A 290 -7.50 25.53 18.36
N HIS A 291 -7.35 25.24 17.06
CA HIS A 291 -7.30 26.24 16.00
C HIS A 291 -7.56 25.59 14.64
N TYR A 292 -8.83 25.61 14.22
CA TYR A 292 -9.19 25.52 12.80
C TYR A 292 -9.31 26.95 12.29
N ASP A 293 -8.30 27.40 11.53
CA ASP A 293 -8.39 28.59 10.69
C ASP A 293 -8.33 28.12 9.22
N PRO A 294 -9.40 28.33 8.42
CA PRO A 294 -9.47 27.82 7.05
C PRO A 294 -8.63 28.61 6.03
N ALA A 295 -7.74 29.51 6.46
CA ALA A 295 -6.84 30.24 5.57
C ALA A 295 -5.37 30.09 5.97
N HIS A 296 -4.63 29.15 5.35
CA HIS A 296 -3.22 29.28 4.88
C HIS A 296 -2.74 27.95 4.24
N PRO A 297 -2.20 27.95 3.00
CA PRO A 297 -1.70 26.74 2.35
C PRO A 297 -0.17 26.60 2.37
N GLY A 298 0.31 25.37 2.59
CA GLY A 298 1.64 24.90 2.16
C GLY A 298 2.70 24.72 3.24
N HIS A 299 3.34 23.54 3.25
CA HIS A 299 4.59 23.29 3.96
C HIS A 299 5.60 22.61 3.02
N SER A 300 6.69 23.32 2.73
CA SER A 300 7.94 22.77 2.20
C SER A 300 8.95 22.61 3.34
N HIS A 301 9.89 21.67 3.19
CA HIS A 301 10.91 21.41 4.22
C HIS A 301 12.01 22.49 4.21
N GLN A 302 12.32 23.05 5.38
CA GLN A 302 13.40 24.00 5.62
C GLN A 302 14.38 23.43 6.65
N ALA A 303 15.69 23.63 6.47
CA ALA A 303 16.72 23.26 7.44
C ALA A 303 16.96 24.39 8.48
N PRO A 304 17.44 24.09 9.71
CA PRO A 304 17.36 25.02 10.85
C PRO A 304 18.21 26.31 10.78
N ASP A 305 19.10 26.47 9.79
CA ASP A 305 19.95 27.66 9.63
C ASP A 305 19.52 28.61 8.50
N GLY A 306 18.45 28.27 7.78
CA GLY A 306 17.91 29.11 6.70
C GLY A 306 18.70 29.09 5.39
N THR A 307 19.71 28.22 5.22
CA THR A 307 20.43 28.12 3.95
C THR A 307 19.67 27.27 2.92
N MET A 308 19.42 27.87 1.74
CA MET A 308 18.79 27.21 0.59
C MET A 308 19.86 26.64 -0.34
N TYR A 309 19.88 25.31 -0.52
CA TYR A 309 20.74 24.68 -1.52
C TYR A 309 20.07 24.70 -2.91
N HIS A 310 20.66 25.45 -3.84
CA HIS A 310 20.28 25.40 -5.25
C HIS A 310 20.85 24.14 -5.94
N GLN A 311 20.03 23.47 -6.74
CA GLN A 311 20.55 22.70 -7.89
C GLN A 311 20.60 23.61 -9.11
N THR A 312 21.70 23.54 -9.86
CA THR A 312 21.93 24.35 -11.07
C THR A 312 21.15 23.79 -12.25
N GLY A 313 20.16 24.52 -12.77
CA GLY A 313 19.43 24.13 -13.99
C GLY A 313 18.29 25.05 -14.43
N ASP A 314 17.63 25.76 -13.52
CA ASP A 314 16.38 26.46 -13.84
C ASP A 314 16.56 27.78 -14.61
N PHE A 315 16.20 27.77 -15.90
CA PHE A 315 15.95 28.97 -16.70
C PHE A 315 14.44 29.22 -16.83
N TYR A 316 13.99 30.44 -16.49
CA TYR A 316 12.63 30.92 -16.69
C TYR A 316 12.63 32.18 -17.57
N PRO A 317 11.86 32.22 -18.67
CA PRO A 317 11.55 33.47 -19.36
C PRO A 317 10.05 33.82 -19.33
N GLY A 318 9.73 35.02 -18.85
CA GLY A 318 8.56 35.77 -19.30
C GLY A 318 7.44 36.04 -18.28
N SER A 319 7.43 37.24 -17.69
CA SER A 319 6.21 38.00 -17.40
C SER A 319 6.51 39.51 -17.30
N PRO A 320 5.51 40.38 -17.52
CA PRO A 320 5.72 41.61 -18.31
C PRO A 320 6.09 42.85 -17.50
N ALA A 321 6.61 43.85 -18.23
CA ALA A 321 6.84 45.18 -17.71
C ALA A 321 5.54 45.88 -17.28
N SER A 322 5.64 46.67 -16.20
CA SER A 322 4.70 47.75 -15.89
C SER A 322 5.50 49.01 -15.60
N SER A 323 5.16 50.09 -16.30
CA SER A 323 5.84 51.38 -16.24
C SER A 323 5.25 52.30 -15.18
N ASN A 324 6.10 53.00 -14.45
CA ASN A 324 5.85 54.40 -14.07
C ASN A 324 7.21 55.11 -13.99
N GLY A 325 7.31 56.30 -14.58
CA GLY A 325 8.62 56.90 -14.92
C GLY A 325 8.91 58.22 -14.22
N GLN A 326 10.10 58.76 -14.48
CA GLN A 326 10.41 60.18 -14.35
C GLN A 326 11.63 60.57 -15.20
N THR A 327 11.43 61.60 -16.05
CA THR A 327 12.38 62.60 -16.56
C THR A 327 13.66 62.23 -17.35
N GLN A 328 13.75 62.87 -18.52
CA GLN A 328 14.81 63.04 -19.55
C GLN A 328 16.18 63.56 -19.03
N PRO A 329 17.29 63.58 -19.83
CA PRO A 329 17.37 63.68 -21.31
C PRO A 329 18.23 62.56 -22.01
N HIS A 330 18.72 62.60 -23.28
CA HIS A 330 18.91 63.68 -24.27
C HIS A 330 18.92 63.21 -25.77
N HIS A 331 19.74 63.84 -26.65
CA HIS A 331 19.82 63.69 -28.12
C HIS A 331 21.12 62.99 -28.62
N PRO A 332 21.38 62.76 -29.95
CA PRO A 332 20.57 63.01 -31.17
C PRO A 332 20.44 61.83 -32.18
N SER A 333 19.57 61.99 -33.20
CA SER A 333 19.48 61.13 -34.40
C SER A 333 20.00 61.82 -35.68
N PRO A 334 20.45 61.05 -36.69
CA PRO A 334 20.42 61.43 -38.12
C PRO A 334 19.28 60.71 -38.88
N ASN A 335 19.04 61.09 -40.16
CA ASN A 335 17.76 60.94 -40.88
C ASN A 335 17.88 60.17 -42.23
N TYR A 336 16.74 60.03 -42.95
CA TYR A 336 16.49 59.66 -44.38
C TYR A 336 16.12 58.20 -44.73
N PRO A 337 15.36 57.95 -45.84
CA PRO A 337 14.15 58.63 -46.35
C PRO A 337 12.99 57.67 -46.77
N ASN A 338 11.84 58.23 -47.22
CA ASN A 338 10.59 57.52 -47.53
C ASN A 338 10.49 56.84 -48.93
N HIS A 339 10.04 55.56 -48.97
CA HIS A 339 9.11 54.86 -49.92
C HIS A 339 9.22 54.99 -51.48
N PRO A 340 8.54 54.14 -52.31
CA PRO A 340 8.15 52.70 -52.23
C PRO A 340 8.60 51.89 -53.50
N PRO A 341 8.34 50.55 -53.62
CA PRO A 341 7.13 50.05 -54.32
C PRO A 341 6.58 48.68 -53.81
N ALA A 342 5.44 48.23 -54.34
CA ALA A 342 4.77 46.98 -53.95
C ALA A 342 5.28 45.72 -54.71
N PRO A 343 5.44 44.55 -54.07
CA PRO A 343 5.80 43.29 -54.73
C PRO A 343 4.59 42.45 -55.23
N PRO A 344 4.79 41.48 -56.15
CA PRO A 344 3.72 40.74 -56.83
C PRO A 344 3.20 39.48 -56.09
N SER A 345 2.02 39.01 -56.50
CA SER A 345 1.39 37.77 -56.03
C SER A 345 2.03 36.49 -56.58
N TYR A 346 2.22 35.48 -55.72
CA TYR A 346 2.66 34.12 -56.08
C TYR A 346 1.66 33.06 -55.56
N PRO A 347 1.62 31.85 -56.17
CA PRO A 347 0.54 30.88 -55.95
C PRO A 347 0.63 30.11 -54.62
N SER A 348 -0.48 29.48 -54.25
CA SER A 348 -0.71 28.76 -53.00
C SER A 348 0.30 27.63 -52.72
N GLN A 349 0.87 27.64 -51.51
CA GLN A 349 1.76 26.60 -50.97
C GLN A 349 1.05 25.27 -50.65
N PRO A 350 1.77 24.14 -50.58
CA PRO A 350 1.20 22.84 -50.19
C PRO A 350 0.83 22.80 -48.71
N THR A 351 -0.26 22.11 -48.36
CA THR A 351 -0.65 21.87 -46.97
C THR A 351 0.26 20.82 -46.31
N TYR A 352 1.13 21.27 -45.41
CA TYR A 352 1.88 20.43 -44.47
C TYR A 352 1.25 20.51 -43.05
N PRO A 353 1.46 19.49 -42.19
CA PRO A 353 0.64 19.28 -40.99
C PRO A 353 0.85 20.34 -39.89
N SER A 354 -0.10 20.35 -38.94
CA SER A 354 -0.27 21.32 -37.86
C SER A 354 1.00 21.70 -37.08
N GLN A 355 1.09 22.99 -36.73
CA GLN A 355 2.16 23.62 -35.95
C GLN A 355 2.54 22.86 -34.65
N PRO A 356 3.82 22.89 -34.23
CA PRO A 356 4.25 22.32 -32.96
C PRO A 356 3.61 23.05 -31.76
N GLN A 357 3.00 22.28 -30.85
CA GLN A 357 2.06 22.77 -29.85
C GLN A 357 2.74 23.18 -28.52
N TYR A 358 3.67 24.14 -28.61
CA TYR A 358 4.60 24.66 -27.57
C TYR A 358 3.99 25.19 -26.24
N GLY A 359 2.68 25.02 -25.99
CA GLY A 359 2.02 25.46 -24.76
C GLY A 359 1.32 24.35 -23.97
N GLN A 360 1.17 23.14 -24.53
CA GLN A 360 0.47 22.05 -23.83
C GLN A 360 1.39 21.19 -22.96
N ASP A 361 2.66 21.10 -23.31
CA ASP A 361 3.69 20.42 -22.54
C ASP A 361 3.97 21.14 -21.21
N VAL A 362 4.13 22.48 -21.23
CA VAL A 362 4.25 23.29 -20.00
C VAL A 362 3.00 23.18 -19.13
N ALA A 363 1.81 23.21 -19.72
CA ALA A 363 0.56 23.08 -18.98
C ALA A 363 0.42 21.72 -18.29
N LEU A 364 0.76 20.63 -18.98
CA LEU A 364 0.78 19.28 -18.40
C LEU A 364 1.85 19.13 -17.31
N TYR A 365 3.02 19.75 -17.47
CA TYR A 365 4.06 19.75 -16.45
C TYR A 365 3.62 20.50 -15.18
N GLN A 366 3.08 21.71 -15.33
CA GLN A 366 2.56 22.53 -14.23
C GLN A 366 1.38 21.85 -13.52
N GLN A 367 0.45 21.27 -14.28
CA GLN A 367 -0.68 20.53 -13.73
C GLN A 367 -0.22 19.29 -12.95
N GLY A 368 0.72 18.51 -13.51
CA GLY A 368 1.30 17.36 -12.82
C GLY A 368 2.02 17.77 -11.53
N PHE A 369 2.79 18.85 -11.57
CA PHE A 369 3.52 19.37 -10.40
C PHE A 369 2.59 19.91 -9.31
N LYS A 370 1.50 20.61 -9.70
CA LYS A 370 0.44 21.02 -8.77
C LYS A 370 -0.16 19.81 -8.06
N TYR A 371 -0.64 18.82 -8.81
CA TYR A 371 -1.22 17.61 -8.23
C TYR A 371 -0.23 16.83 -7.37
N PHE A 372 1.06 16.80 -7.75
CA PHE A 372 2.11 16.21 -6.93
C PHE A 372 2.27 16.91 -5.58
N GLY A 373 2.26 18.25 -5.55
CA GLY A 373 2.30 19.04 -4.31
C GLY A 373 1.03 18.89 -3.45
N GLU A 374 -0.12 18.59 -4.07
CA GLU A 374 -1.37 18.26 -3.39
C GLU A 374 -1.43 16.79 -2.90
N ASN A 375 -0.37 16.00 -3.09
CA ASN A 375 -0.32 14.54 -2.91
C ASN A 375 -1.35 13.75 -3.76
N ASN A 376 -1.97 14.39 -4.76
CA ASN A 376 -2.81 13.73 -5.75
C ASN A 376 -1.94 13.05 -6.82
N PHE A 377 -1.25 12.00 -6.41
CA PHE A 377 -0.27 11.32 -7.25
C PHE A 377 -0.89 10.67 -8.51
N PHE A 378 -2.19 10.37 -8.54
CA PHE A 378 -2.87 9.77 -9.68
C PHE A 378 -3.15 10.80 -10.79
N MET A 379 -3.68 11.98 -10.43
CA MET A 379 -3.84 13.09 -11.39
C MET A 379 -2.48 13.64 -11.85
N ALA A 380 -1.46 13.58 -10.98
CA ALA A 380 -0.08 13.84 -11.36
C ALA A 380 0.44 12.79 -12.38
N ILE A 381 0.15 11.50 -12.16
CA ILE A 381 0.49 10.41 -13.10
C ILE A 381 -0.14 10.64 -14.47
N ASP A 382 -1.43 11.01 -14.59
CA ASP A 382 -2.03 11.29 -15.91
C ASP A 382 -1.30 12.44 -16.62
N SER A 383 -1.12 13.55 -15.90
CA SER A 383 -0.49 14.77 -16.43
C SER A 383 0.93 14.49 -16.94
N PHE A 384 1.76 13.84 -16.12
CA PHE A 384 3.14 13.48 -16.50
C PHE A 384 3.21 12.34 -17.54
N LYS A 385 2.27 11.38 -17.56
CA LYS A 385 2.19 10.37 -18.64
C LYS A 385 1.86 11.01 -19.98
N ARG A 386 0.90 11.94 -20.02
CA ARG A 386 0.52 12.64 -21.26
C ARG A 386 1.66 13.51 -21.77
N LEU A 387 2.36 14.22 -20.86
CA LEU A 387 3.57 14.96 -21.16
C LEU A 387 4.64 14.06 -21.81
N THR A 388 5.03 12.99 -21.13
CA THR A 388 6.14 12.12 -21.54
C THR A 388 5.82 11.24 -22.75
N ARG A 389 4.54 10.87 -22.95
CA ARG A 389 4.10 10.14 -24.14
C ARG A 389 4.15 11.01 -25.40
N ASN A 390 3.67 12.25 -25.31
CA ASN A 390 3.37 13.08 -26.48
C ASN A 390 4.48 14.09 -26.83
N TYR A 391 5.27 14.55 -25.86
CA TYR A 391 6.22 15.66 -26.02
C TYR A 391 7.65 15.25 -25.65
N LYS A 392 8.18 14.19 -26.28
CA LYS A 392 9.51 13.63 -26.00
C LYS A 392 10.69 14.59 -26.22
N SER A 393 10.50 15.64 -27.02
CA SER A 393 11.50 16.69 -27.27
C SER A 393 11.28 17.95 -26.41
N SER A 394 10.33 17.94 -25.48
CA SER A 394 10.08 19.07 -24.58
C SER A 394 11.19 19.19 -23.54
N GLN A 395 11.55 20.43 -23.17
CA GLN A 395 12.40 20.70 -22.01
C GLN A 395 11.84 20.12 -20.70
N TYR A 396 10.51 19.94 -20.61
CA TYR A 396 9.85 19.36 -19.45
C TYR A 396 9.85 17.81 -19.45
N PHE A 397 10.34 17.16 -20.51
CA PHE A 397 10.32 15.69 -20.62
C PHE A 397 11.09 14.99 -19.50
N GLU A 398 12.31 15.46 -19.19
CA GLU A 398 13.16 14.88 -18.14
C GLU A 398 12.50 15.03 -16.76
N GLY A 399 12.07 16.24 -16.40
CA GLY A 399 11.36 16.49 -15.15
C GLY A 399 10.07 15.69 -15.06
N GLY A 400 9.29 15.62 -16.15
CA GLY A 400 8.06 14.85 -16.22
C GLY A 400 8.28 13.35 -15.99
N MET A 401 9.33 12.77 -16.57
CA MET A 401 9.72 11.38 -16.31
C MET A 401 10.13 11.16 -14.85
N TYR A 402 10.88 12.10 -14.26
CA TYR A 402 11.31 12.04 -12.86
C TYR A 402 10.12 12.07 -11.90
N TYR A 403 9.24 13.07 -12.02
CA TYR A 403 8.05 13.17 -11.18
C TYR A 403 7.08 12.02 -11.43
N LEU A 404 6.94 11.50 -12.66
CA LEU A 404 6.16 10.29 -12.92
C LEU A 404 6.68 9.07 -12.12
N ALA A 405 8.01 8.88 -12.05
CA ALA A 405 8.60 7.84 -11.23
C ALA A 405 8.35 8.06 -9.73
N LEU A 406 8.42 9.31 -9.25
CA LEU A 406 8.08 9.64 -7.85
C LEU A 406 6.59 9.43 -7.55
N CYS A 407 5.68 9.76 -8.47
CA CYS A 407 4.26 9.47 -8.28
C CYS A 407 4.02 7.96 -8.21
N TYR A 408 4.65 7.17 -9.11
CA TYR A 408 4.58 5.72 -9.03
C TYR A 408 5.14 5.15 -7.72
N LYS A 409 6.21 5.74 -7.16
CA LYS A 409 6.72 5.38 -5.82
C LYS A 409 5.67 5.62 -4.73
N ASN A 410 5.05 6.80 -4.72
CA ASN A 410 4.05 7.18 -3.72
C ASN A 410 2.70 6.43 -3.88
N THR A 411 2.42 5.89 -5.08
CA THR A 411 1.29 5.00 -5.34
C THR A 411 1.66 3.52 -5.27
N TYR A 412 2.78 3.18 -4.61
CA TYR A 412 3.25 1.79 -4.38
C TYR A 412 3.52 0.97 -5.67
N ASN A 413 3.49 1.63 -6.83
CA ASN A 413 3.74 1.08 -8.17
C ASN A 413 5.26 0.97 -8.44
N TYR A 414 6.00 0.35 -7.52
CA TYR A 414 7.46 0.31 -7.51
C TYR A 414 8.07 -0.26 -8.80
N GLY A 415 7.42 -1.24 -9.43
CA GLY A 415 7.86 -1.80 -10.72
C GLY A 415 7.87 -0.78 -11.86
N GLU A 416 6.81 0.03 -11.99
CA GLU A 416 6.74 1.09 -13.01
C GLU A 416 7.64 2.28 -12.64
N ALA A 417 7.81 2.60 -11.35
CA ALA A 417 8.78 3.61 -10.90
C ALA A 417 10.23 3.24 -11.30
N VAL A 418 10.68 2.02 -10.99
CA VAL A 418 12.02 1.52 -11.37
C VAL A 418 12.18 1.46 -12.88
N LYS A 419 11.14 1.05 -13.61
CA LYS A 419 11.14 1.00 -15.08
C LYS A 419 11.29 2.38 -15.71
N THR A 420 10.56 3.39 -15.24
CA THR A 420 10.70 4.79 -15.69
C THR A 420 12.10 5.31 -15.44
N LEU A 421 12.66 5.10 -14.23
CA LEU A 421 14.02 5.51 -13.89
C LEU A 421 15.08 4.78 -14.74
N LYS A 422 14.87 3.48 -15.02
CA LYS A 422 15.74 2.70 -15.93
C LYS A 422 15.71 3.25 -17.35
N THR A 423 14.55 3.67 -17.86
CA THR A 423 14.45 4.38 -19.15
C THR A 423 15.23 5.69 -19.12
N MET A 424 15.05 6.53 -18.09
CA MET A 424 15.81 7.78 -17.95
C MET A 424 17.33 7.54 -17.94
N ILE A 425 17.81 6.60 -17.12
CA ILE A 425 19.23 6.26 -17.00
C ILE A 425 19.81 5.73 -18.32
N ASN A 426 19.02 5.02 -19.14
CA ASN A 426 19.48 4.45 -20.41
C ASN A 426 19.45 5.45 -21.57
N ASP A 427 18.45 6.34 -21.60
CA ASP A 427 18.14 7.16 -22.77
C ASP A 427 18.68 8.59 -22.60
N LEU A 428 18.64 9.15 -21.38
CA LEU A 428 19.11 10.51 -21.05
C LEU A 428 20.55 10.50 -20.52
N ARG A 429 21.45 9.79 -21.23
CA ARG A 429 22.82 9.48 -20.76
C ARG A 429 23.69 10.68 -20.41
N HIS A 430 23.45 11.82 -21.06
CA HIS A 430 24.21 13.06 -20.90
C HIS A 430 23.58 14.05 -19.92
N SER A 431 22.45 13.71 -19.28
CA SER A 431 21.84 14.59 -18.29
C SER A 431 22.75 14.71 -17.05
N PRO A 432 23.00 15.95 -16.55
CA PRO A 432 23.74 16.14 -15.30
C PRO A 432 22.99 15.57 -14.08
N ASN A 433 21.68 15.37 -14.17
CA ASN A 433 20.85 14.80 -13.11
C ASN A 433 20.93 13.27 -13.04
N ARG A 434 21.43 12.61 -14.10
CA ARG A 434 21.49 11.14 -14.20
C ARG A 434 22.12 10.41 -13.01
N PRO A 435 23.20 10.91 -12.35
CA PRO A 435 23.73 10.28 -11.14
C PRO A 435 22.70 10.16 -10.01
N SER A 436 21.75 11.09 -9.90
CA SER A 436 20.70 11.06 -8.86
C SER A 436 19.68 9.93 -9.06
N TRP A 437 19.37 9.57 -10.31
CA TRP A 437 18.32 8.58 -10.61
C TRP A 437 18.69 7.16 -10.19
N PHE A 438 19.98 6.84 -10.12
CA PHE A 438 20.46 5.58 -9.51
C PHE A 438 20.12 5.51 -8.02
N PHE A 439 20.25 6.62 -7.30
CA PHE A 439 19.85 6.71 -5.89
C PHE A 439 18.34 6.60 -5.76
N THR A 440 17.56 7.34 -6.57
CA THR A 440 16.10 7.23 -6.57
C THR A 440 15.63 5.82 -6.90
N ALA A 441 16.27 5.11 -7.84
CA ALA A 441 15.93 3.73 -8.17
C ALA A 441 16.24 2.76 -7.02
N GLY A 442 17.36 2.97 -6.31
CA GLY A 442 17.67 2.28 -5.07
C GLY A 442 16.59 2.49 -4.01
N GLU A 443 16.21 3.74 -3.75
CA GLU A 443 15.20 4.12 -2.74
C GLU A 443 13.78 3.64 -3.09
N VAL A 444 13.43 3.55 -4.38
CA VAL A 444 12.18 2.92 -4.85
C VAL A 444 12.21 1.41 -4.58
N CYS A 445 13.34 0.74 -4.84
CA CYS A 445 13.50 -0.68 -4.50
C CYS A 445 13.45 -0.91 -2.98
N GLU A 446 14.04 -0.03 -2.16
CA GLU A 446 13.94 -0.14 -0.69
C GLU A 446 12.51 0.06 -0.17
N ALA A 447 11.75 1.02 -0.73
CA ALA A 447 10.34 1.23 -0.40
C ALA A 447 9.47 0.01 -0.75
N GLY A 448 9.82 -0.70 -1.83
CA GLY A 448 9.22 -1.99 -2.21
C GLY A 448 9.84 -3.22 -1.54
N PHE A 449 10.64 -3.07 -0.49
CA PHE A 449 11.35 -4.15 0.24
C PHE A 449 12.29 -5.02 -0.64
N GLN A 450 12.61 -4.59 -1.85
CA GLN A 450 13.48 -5.28 -2.81
C GLN A 450 14.96 -4.97 -2.54
N PHE A 451 15.44 -5.23 -1.32
CA PHE A 451 16.74 -4.78 -0.85
C PHE A 451 17.93 -5.23 -1.71
N ALA A 452 17.91 -6.46 -2.23
CA ALA A 452 18.94 -6.95 -3.16
C ALA A 452 18.95 -6.22 -4.52
N ASN A 453 17.81 -5.69 -4.97
CA ASN A 453 17.73 -4.86 -6.18
C ASN A 453 18.13 -3.40 -5.89
N ALA A 454 17.80 -2.88 -4.69
CA ALA A 454 18.28 -1.58 -4.25
C ALA A 454 19.81 -1.51 -4.21
N ALA A 455 20.44 -2.52 -3.59
CA ALA A 455 21.90 -2.63 -3.55
C ALA A 455 22.53 -2.65 -4.95
N LYS A 456 21.93 -3.36 -5.92
CA LYS A 456 22.40 -3.38 -7.32
C LYS A 456 22.29 -2.02 -8.00
N TRP A 457 21.26 -1.22 -7.71
CA TRP A 457 21.16 0.15 -8.26
C TRP A 457 22.26 1.06 -7.70
N TYR A 458 22.51 0.98 -6.39
CA TYR A 458 23.60 1.71 -5.74
C TYR A 458 24.99 1.23 -6.21
N GLU A 459 25.22 -0.07 -6.42
CA GLU A 459 26.46 -0.58 -7.02
C GLU A 459 26.61 -0.15 -8.50
N SER A 460 25.51 -0.11 -9.26
CA SER A 460 25.53 0.26 -10.70
C SER A 460 25.95 1.70 -10.94
N PHE A 461 25.68 2.61 -10.00
CA PHE A 461 26.20 3.98 -10.01
C PHE A 461 27.73 4.00 -10.25
N LEU A 462 28.47 3.09 -9.60
CA LEU A 462 29.93 3.06 -9.60
C LEU A 462 30.53 2.61 -10.94
N ASN A 463 29.76 1.94 -11.79
CA ASN A 463 30.25 1.46 -13.08
C ASN A 463 30.56 2.63 -14.05
N GLU A 464 29.90 3.77 -13.84
CA GLU A 464 30.07 4.97 -14.67
C GLU A 464 30.53 6.20 -13.84
N HIS A 465 30.25 6.22 -12.54
CA HIS A 465 30.46 7.38 -11.66
C HIS A 465 31.42 7.10 -10.49
N ALA A 466 32.40 6.20 -10.65
CA ALA A 466 33.37 5.85 -9.60
C ALA A 466 34.14 7.05 -9.02
N ALA A 467 34.41 8.08 -9.82
CA ALA A 467 35.09 9.30 -9.37
C ALA A 467 34.13 10.39 -8.82
N HIS A 468 32.82 10.17 -8.84
CA HIS A 468 31.84 11.15 -8.40
C HIS A 468 31.78 11.23 -6.86
N GLN A 469 31.57 12.44 -6.31
CA GLN A 469 31.53 12.68 -4.85
C GLN A 469 30.55 11.79 -4.06
N LYS A 470 29.49 11.29 -4.72
CA LYS A 470 28.50 10.34 -4.15
C LYS A 470 28.88 8.86 -4.25
N ALA A 471 30.00 8.50 -4.87
CA ALA A 471 30.46 7.10 -4.97
C ALA A 471 30.61 6.39 -3.61
N PRO A 472 31.20 7.00 -2.55
CA PRO A 472 31.21 6.38 -1.23
C PRO A 472 29.80 6.28 -0.61
N GLU A 473 28.93 7.29 -0.77
CA GLU A 473 27.53 7.23 -0.31
C GLU A 473 26.79 6.05 -0.96
N ALA A 474 27.00 5.82 -2.25
CA ALA A 474 26.39 4.72 -3.00
C ALA A 474 26.85 3.35 -2.46
N LEU A 475 28.16 3.14 -2.23
CA LEU A 475 28.64 1.91 -1.61
C LEU A 475 28.10 1.71 -0.19
N TYR A 476 27.93 2.78 0.58
CA TYR A 476 27.39 2.70 1.93
C TYR A 476 25.91 2.28 1.91
N LYS A 477 25.10 2.93 1.07
CA LYS A 477 23.69 2.55 0.85
C LYS A 477 23.56 1.13 0.28
N ALA A 478 24.46 0.68 -0.59
CA ALA A 478 24.50 -0.70 -1.07
C ALA A 478 24.72 -1.70 0.08
N GLY A 479 25.68 -1.43 0.96
CA GLY A 479 25.91 -2.23 2.16
C GLY A 479 24.70 -2.25 3.09
N GLN A 480 24.08 -1.09 3.38
CA GLN A 480 22.89 -1.00 4.22
C GLN A 480 21.70 -1.77 3.63
N ALA A 481 21.50 -1.70 2.31
CA ALA A 481 20.47 -2.48 1.63
C ALA A 481 20.76 -3.99 1.74
N TYR A 482 22.00 -4.44 1.52
CA TYR A 482 22.35 -5.84 1.74
C TYR A 482 22.18 -6.31 3.19
N GLU A 483 22.38 -5.45 4.20
CA GLU A 483 22.06 -5.78 5.59
C GLU A 483 20.56 -5.92 5.84
N LYS A 484 19.72 -5.00 5.32
CA LYS A 484 18.25 -5.10 5.36
C LYS A 484 17.73 -6.36 4.65
N GLY A 485 18.43 -6.80 3.61
CA GLY A 485 18.17 -8.04 2.89
C GLY A 485 18.76 -9.31 3.50
N TYR A 486 19.39 -9.23 4.69
CA TYR A 486 20.08 -10.33 5.38
C TYR A 486 21.23 -11.00 4.59
N THR A 487 21.68 -10.40 3.49
CA THR A 487 22.81 -10.85 2.66
C THR A 487 24.14 -10.30 3.20
N PHE A 488 24.48 -10.66 4.44
CA PHE A 488 25.59 -10.07 5.19
C PHE A 488 26.96 -10.20 4.51
N LYS A 489 27.20 -11.27 3.76
CA LYS A 489 28.43 -11.45 2.96
C LYS A 489 28.58 -10.38 1.88
N ASP A 490 27.48 -9.99 1.23
CA ASP A 490 27.45 -8.95 0.21
C ASP A 490 27.57 -7.54 0.84
N ALA A 491 26.97 -7.33 2.03
CA ALA A 491 27.17 -6.12 2.81
C ALA A 491 28.64 -5.92 3.20
N THR A 492 29.28 -6.97 3.75
CA THR A 492 30.71 -6.99 4.06
C THR A 492 31.58 -6.71 2.83
N ARG A 493 31.22 -7.23 1.64
CA ARG A 493 31.90 -6.88 0.37
C ARG A 493 31.78 -5.39 0.06
N ALA A 494 30.56 -4.83 0.11
CA ALA A 494 30.30 -3.44 -0.22
C ALA A 494 31.07 -2.48 0.72
N TYR A 495 31.03 -2.72 2.03
CA TYR A 495 31.76 -1.93 3.01
C TYR A 495 33.29 -2.09 2.90
N ARG A 496 33.82 -3.30 2.70
CA ARG A 496 35.27 -3.49 2.44
C ARG A 496 35.74 -2.75 1.18
N ARG A 497 34.94 -2.79 0.10
CA ARG A 497 35.20 -2.01 -1.13
C ARG A 497 35.20 -0.52 -0.85
N LEU A 498 34.28 -0.02 -0.02
CA LEU A 498 34.22 1.39 0.37
C LEU A 498 35.49 1.81 1.11
N THR A 499 35.83 1.12 2.19
CA THR A 499 37.01 1.45 3.01
C THR A 499 38.33 1.37 2.22
N ALA A 500 38.43 0.48 1.23
CA ALA A 500 39.60 0.36 0.38
C ALA A 500 39.66 1.42 -0.73
N SER A 501 38.52 1.84 -1.29
CA SER A 501 38.46 2.73 -2.46
C SER A 501 38.31 4.21 -2.08
N TYR A 502 37.73 4.51 -0.92
CA TYR A 502 37.43 5.87 -0.45
C TYR A 502 37.81 6.05 1.05
N PRO A 503 39.06 5.75 1.45
CA PRO A 503 39.45 5.68 2.88
C PRO A 503 39.27 6.99 3.67
N TYR A 504 39.24 8.14 3.00
CA TYR A 504 39.05 9.46 3.62
C TYR A 504 37.59 9.95 3.62
N SER A 505 36.64 9.12 3.17
CA SER A 505 35.22 9.46 3.19
C SER A 505 34.62 9.33 4.60
N PRO A 506 33.67 10.18 5.03
CA PRO A 506 32.91 9.96 6.26
C PRO A 506 32.24 8.56 6.31
N PHE A 507 31.82 8.05 5.15
CA PHE A 507 31.23 6.71 5.03
C PHE A 507 32.23 5.57 5.29
N ALA A 508 33.55 5.81 5.19
CA ALA A 508 34.56 4.80 5.52
C ALA A 508 34.59 4.48 7.02
N GLN A 509 34.50 5.52 7.86
CA GLN A 509 34.39 5.33 9.31
C GLN A 509 33.12 4.55 9.67
N MET A 510 31.98 4.95 9.11
CA MET A 510 30.70 4.25 9.29
C MET A 510 30.78 2.79 8.79
N SER A 511 31.48 2.52 7.69
CA SER A 511 31.72 1.17 7.19
C SER A 511 32.61 0.32 8.10
N TYR A 512 33.62 0.87 8.76
CA TYR A 512 34.40 0.12 9.75
C TYR A 512 33.53 -0.33 10.94
N GLU A 513 32.62 0.53 11.41
CA GLU A 513 31.66 0.20 12.47
C GLU A 513 30.70 -0.91 12.03
N ARG A 514 30.13 -0.83 10.82
CA ARG A 514 29.29 -1.91 10.27
C ARG A 514 30.07 -3.22 10.08
N LEU A 515 31.31 -3.17 9.59
CA LEU A 515 32.17 -4.35 9.44
C LEU A 515 32.49 -5.01 10.78
N SER A 516 32.73 -4.23 11.83
CA SER A 516 32.90 -4.74 13.19
C SER A 516 31.63 -5.44 13.69
N ALA A 517 30.46 -4.82 13.50
CA ALA A 517 29.17 -5.43 13.87
C ALA A 517 28.87 -6.72 13.09
N LEU A 518 29.25 -6.79 11.80
CA LEU A 518 29.04 -7.97 10.95
C LEU A 518 30.05 -9.10 11.19
N SER A 519 31.16 -8.85 11.91
CA SER A 519 32.19 -9.86 12.18
C SER A 519 31.67 -11.07 12.97
N ILE A 520 30.59 -10.90 13.75
CA ILE A 520 29.91 -11.98 14.49
C ILE A 520 29.37 -13.10 13.58
N TYR A 521 29.21 -12.83 12.28
CA TYR A 521 28.74 -13.80 11.30
C TYR A 521 29.88 -14.53 10.55
N GLY A 522 31.16 -14.23 10.86
CA GLY A 522 32.32 -14.99 10.38
C GLY A 522 32.75 -14.76 8.92
N PHE A 523 32.63 -13.53 8.41
CA PHE A 523 32.91 -13.14 7.01
C PHE A 523 34.13 -12.23 6.81
#